data_AF-A0A809T379-F1
#
_entry.id   AF-A0A809T379-F1
#
_cell.length_a   1.000
_cell.length_b   1.000
_cell.length_c   1.000
_cell.angle_alpha   90.00
_cell.angle_beta   90.00
_cell.angle_gamma   90.00
#
_symmetry.space_group_name_H-M   'P 1'
#
loop_
_entity.id
_entity.type
_entity.pdbx_description
1 polymer ?
#
loop_
_entity_poly.entity_id
_entity_poly.type
_entity_poly.pdbx_seq_one_letter_code
_entity_poly.pdbx_strand_id
1 'polypeptide(L)'
;MPRRSILSAAERESLLALPDSKDDLIRHYTFNDTDLSIIRQRRGPANRLGFAVQLCYLRFPGVILGVDELPFPPLLKLVADQLKVGVESWNEYGQREQTRREHLSELQTVFGFRPFTMSHYRQAVQMLTELAMQTDKGIVLASALIGHLRRQSVILPALNAVERASAEAITRANRRIYDALAEPLADAHRRRLDDLLKRRDNGKTTWLAWLRQSPAKPNSRHMLEHIERLKAWQALDLPTGIERLVHQNRLLKIAREGGQMTPADLAKLGF
;
A
#
# COMPACT_ATOMS: atom_id res chain seq x y z
N MET A 1 5.58 13.06 -15.29
CA MET A 1 6.36 13.02 -14.02
C MET A 1 6.48 11.58 -13.56
N PRO A 2 7.67 11.08 -13.20
CA PRO A 2 7.80 9.74 -12.62
C PRO A 2 6.94 9.67 -11.36
N ARG A 3 6.06 8.67 -11.26
CA ARG A 3 5.23 8.47 -10.07
C ARG A 3 6.17 8.28 -8.88
N ARG A 4 6.10 9.19 -7.91
CA ARG A 4 6.84 9.07 -6.65
C ARG A 4 6.46 7.73 -6.01
N SER A 5 7.46 6.92 -5.68
CA SER A 5 7.26 5.62 -5.06
C SER A 5 6.45 5.77 -3.77
N ILE A 6 5.43 4.93 -3.59
CA ILE A 6 4.61 4.94 -2.36
C ILE A 6 5.24 4.13 -1.22
N LEU A 7 6.28 3.34 -1.53
CA LEU A 7 7.09 2.61 -0.56
C LEU A 7 8.54 3.10 -0.62
N SER A 8 9.18 3.15 0.53
CA SER A 8 10.63 3.25 0.70
C SER A 8 11.31 1.90 0.38
N ALA A 9 12.64 1.91 0.25
CA ALA A 9 13.41 0.69 0.06
C ALA A 9 13.24 -0.28 1.25
N ALA A 10 13.32 0.24 2.49
CA ALA A 10 13.13 -0.56 3.70
C ALA A 10 11.71 -1.16 3.79
N GLU A 11 10.68 -0.41 3.39
CA GLU A 11 9.31 -0.93 3.33
C GLU A 11 9.18 -2.08 2.32
N ARG A 12 9.79 -1.95 1.12
CA ARG A 12 9.79 -3.04 0.13
C ARG A 12 10.44 -4.31 0.66
N GLU A 13 11.58 -4.18 1.32
CA GLU A 13 12.29 -5.30 1.93
C GLU A 13 11.44 -5.96 3.02
N SER A 14 10.82 -5.16 3.90
CA SER A 14 9.99 -5.67 5.00
C SER A 14 8.76 -6.48 4.53
N LEU A 15 8.21 -6.20 3.34
CA LEU A 15 7.02 -6.88 2.82
C LEU A 15 7.26 -8.36 2.47
N LEU A 16 8.49 -8.68 2.09
CA LEU A 16 8.91 -10.02 1.68
C LEU A 16 9.95 -10.62 2.64
N ALA A 17 10.25 -9.94 3.75
CA ALA A 17 11.17 -10.43 4.76
C ALA A 17 10.74 -11.81 5.25
N LEU A 18 11.68 -12.75 5.21
CA LEU A 18 11.51 -14.09 5.77
C LEU A 18 11.66 -14.02 7.29
N PRO A 19 10.92 -14.86 8.04
CA PRO A 19 11.09 -14.93 9.49
C PRO A 19 12.49 -15.44 9.83
N ASP A 20 13.12 -14.79 10.81
CA ASP A 20 14.45 -15.13 11.34
C ASP A 20 14.37 -15.80 12.72
N SER A 21 13.25 -15.65 13.42
CA SER A 21 12.97 -16.33 14.68
C SER A 21 12.66 -17.82 14.46
N LYS A 22 13.12 -18.68 15.37
CA LYS A 22 12.87 -20.12 15.28
C LYS A 22 11.37 -20.46 15.34
N ASP A 23 10.62 -19.75 16.17
CA ASP A 23 9.19 -20.00 16.35
C ASP A 23 8.39 -19.62 15.10
N ASP A 24 8.74 -18.50 14.45
CA ASP A 24 8.08 -18.09 13.20
C ASP A 24 8.47 -18.99 12.02
N LEU A 25 9.74 -19.44 11.96
CA LEU A 25 10.17 -20.44 10.99
C LEU A 25 9.34 -21.73 11.12
N ILE A 26 9.17 -22.25 12.35
CA ILE A 26 8.35 -23.43 12.62
C ILE A 26 6.90 -23.18 12.21
N ARG A 27 6.33 -22.03 12.59
CA ARG A 27 4.95 -21.67 12.27
C ARG A 27 4.66 -21.66 10.77
N HIS A 28 5.59 -21.16 9.96
CA HIS A 28 5.40 -21.03 8.52
C HIS A 28 5.81 -22.25 7.71
N TYR A 29 6.79 -23.04 8.20
CA TYR A 29 7.49 -24.03 7.38
C TYR A 29 7.46 -25.46 7.91
N THR A 30 6.63 -25.75 8.93
CA THR A 30 6.39 -27.13 9.35
C THR A 30 5.51 -27.86 8.32
N PHE A 31 5.95 -29.05 7.91
CA PHE A 31 5.20 -29.93 7.03
C PHE A 31 4.27 -30.86 7.81
N ASN A 32 3.04 -31.00 7.33
CA ASN A 32 2.14 -32.05 7.81
C ASN A 32 2.38 -33.38 7.05
N ASP A 33 1.69 -34.44 7.45
CA ASP A 33 1.85 -35.77 6.83
C ASP A 33 1.50 -35.80 5.33
N THR A 34 0.53 -34.98 4.92
CA THR A 34 0.14 -34.88 3.50
C THR A 34 1.26 -34.23 2.69
N ASP A 35 1.84 -33.15 3.21
CA ASP A 35 3.00 -32.47 2.60
C ASP A 35 4.15 -33.45 2.44
N LEU A 36 4.51 -34.16 3.52
CA LEU A 36 5.61 -35.13 3.51
C LEU A 36 5.36 -36.28 2.54
N SER A 37 4.12 -36.77 2.45
CA SER A 37 3.73 -37.79 1.48
C SER A 37 3.98 -37.34 0.04
N ILE A 38 3.53 -36.13 -0.32
CA ILE A 38 3.72 -35.55 -1.66
C ILE A 38 5.22 -35.33 -1.94
N ILE A 39 5.95 -34.74 -1.00
CA ILE A 39 7.39 -34.48 -1.14
C ILE A 39 8.15 -35.79 -1.39
N ARG A 40 7.84 -36.86 -0.65
CA ARG A 40 8.54 -38.17 -0.76
C ARG A 40 8.39 -38.84 -2.13
N GLN A 41 7.38 -38.46 -2.92
CA GLN A 41 7.20 -38.95 -4.29
C GLN A 41 8.32 -38.47 -5.22
N ARG A 42 9.04 -37.40 -4.88
CA ARG A 42 10.18 -36.93 -5.67
C ARG A 42 11.37 -37.90 -5.54
N ARG A 43 12.04 -38.16 -6.67
CA ARG A 43 13.20 -39.07 -6.74
C ARG A 43 14.47 -38.36 -6.26
N GLY A 44 15.14 -38.96 -5.28
CA GLY A 44 16.42 -38.48 -4.75
C GLY A 44 16.29 -37.34 -3.73
N PRO A 45 17.29 -37.16 -2.86
CA PRO A 45 17.26 -36.16 -1.79
C PRO A 45 17.21 -34.72 -2.32
N ALA A 46 17.94 -34.43 -3.41
CA ALA A 46 17.98 -33.11 -4.03
C ALA A 46 16.60 -32.62 -4.50
N ASN A 47 15.84 -33.46 -5.21
CA ASN A 47 14.51 -33.08 -5.69
C ASN A 47 13.48 -32.95 -4.56
N ARG A 48 13.58 -33.80 -3.52
CA ARG A 48 12.73 -33.69 -2.33
C ARG A 48 12.96 -32.37 -1.60
N LEU A 49 14.22 -32.04 -1.34
CA LEU A 49 14.62 -30.79 -0.70
C LEU A 49 14.19 -29.59 -1.55
N GLY A 50 14.49 -29.63 -2.84
CA GLY A 50 14.14 -28.58 -3.79
C GLY A 50 12.65 -28.28 -3.88
N PHE A 51 11.83 -29.33 -4.00
CA PHE A 51 10.38 -29.23 -4.03
C PHE A 51 9.82 -28.66 -2.72
N ALA A 52 10.34 -29.13 -1.58
CA ALA A 52 9.91 -28.68 -0.26
C ALA A 52 10.28 -27.21 0.02
N VAL A 53 11.47 -26.77 -0.37
CA VAL A 53 11.88 -25.36 -0.25
C VAL A 53 10.99 -24.46 -1.11
N GLN A 54 10.70 -24.86 -2.35
CA GLN A 54 9.78 -24.11 -3.23
C GLN A 54 8.38 -24.01 -2.62
N LEU A 55 7.87 -25.11 -2.02
CA LEU A 55 6.61 -25.10 -1.27
C LEU A 55 6.64 -24.08 -0.12
N CYS A 56 7.72 -24.03 0.66
CA CYS A 56 7.87 -23.06 1.75
C CYS A 56 7.79 -21.62 1.23
N TYR A 57 8.53 -21.27 0.18
CA TYR A 57 8.50 -19.91 -0.40
C TYR A 57 7.12 -19.52 -0.94
N LEU A 58 6.37 -20.47 -1.51
CA LEU A 58 4.98 -20.26 -1.95
C LEU A 58 4.00 -20.09 -0.78
N ARG A 59 4.23 -20.76 0.36
CA ARG A 59 3.44 -20.55 1.59
C ARG A 59 3.73 -19.20 2.22
N PHE A 60 5.00 -18.88 2.38
CA PHE A 60 5.48 -17.61 2.88
C PHE A 60 6.90 -17.35 2.35
N PRO A 61 7.17 -16.19 1.71
CA PRO A 61 6.35 -15.00 1.66
C PRO A 61 5.35 -14.99 0.48
N GLY A 62 5.07 -16.13 -0.16
CA GLY A 62 4.13 -16.20 -1.28
C GLY A 62 4.75 -15.93 -2.64
N VAL A 63 6.06 -16.11 -2.78
CA VAL A 63 6.82 -15.82 -4.01
C VAL A 63 7.44 -17.10 -4.57
N ILE A 64 7.88 -17.04 -5.82
CA ILE A 64 8.70 -18.08 -6.42
C ILE A 64 10.16 -17.74 -6.13
N LEU A 65 10.92 -18.70 -5.60
CA LEU A 65 12.37 -18.55 -5.45
C LEU A 65 13.04 -18.66 -6.83
N GLY A 66 13.79 -17.63 -7.23
CA GLY A 66 14.43 -17.53 -8.54
C GLY A 66 15.38 -18.69 -8.85
N VAL A 67 15.70 -18.90 -10.13
CA VAL A 67 16.60 -19.98 -10.56
C VAL A 67 18.01 -19.76 -9.99
N ASP A 68 18.49 -18.51 -10.02
CA ASP A 68 19.82 -18.11 -9.55
C ASP A 68 19.85 -17.66 -8.09
N GLU A 69 18.70 -17.74 -7.39
CA GLU A 69 18.58 -17.34 -6.00
C GLU A 69 18.86 -18.52 -5.06
N LEU A 70 19.69 -18.28 -4.05
CA LEU A 70 19.89 -19.22 -2.97
C LEU A 70 18.76 -19.10 -1.94
N PRO A 71 18.28 -20.21 -1.38
CA PRO A 71 17.27 -20.18 -0.35
C PRO A 71 17.88 -19.61 0.94
N PHE A 72 17.02 -19.00 1.75
CA PHE A 72 17.39 -18.47 3.04
C PHE A 72 17.95 -19.59 3.94
N PRO A 73 19.19 -19.48 4.45
CA PRO A 73 19.87 -20.61 5.10
C PRO A 73 19.12 -21.21 6.30
N PRO A 74 18.51 -20.42 7.21
CA PRO A 74 17.70 -20.98 8.30
C PRO A 74 16.50 -21.81 7.82
N LEU A 75 15.81 -21.37 6.77
CA LEU A 75 14.73 -22.11 6.14
C LEU A 75 15.26 -23.40 5.50
N LEU A 76 16.34 -23.32 4.73
CA LEU A 76 16.94 -24.49 4.08
C LEU A 76 17.31 -25.58 5.10
N LYS A 77 17.96 -25.19 6.19
CA LYS A 77 18.34 -26.11 7.26
C LYS A 77 17.12 -26.76 7.90
N LEU A 78 16.10 -25.98 8.26
CA LEU A 78 14.88 -26.49 8.87
C LEU A 78 14.11 -27.46 7.95
N VAL A 79 14.09 -27.20 6.64
CA VAL A 79 13.48 -28.11 5.66
C VAL A 79 14.30 -29.39 5.52
N ALA A 80 15.63 -29.28 5.45
CA ALA A 80 16.52 -30.44 5.37
C ALA A 80 16.38 -31.37 6.60
N ASP A 81 16.33 -30.77 7.80
CA ASP A 81 16.12 -31.49 9.07
C ASP A 81 14.78 -32.25 9.09
N GLN A 82 13.69 -31.61 8.65
CA GLN A 82 12.38 -32.25 8.54
C GLN A 82 12.35 -33.43 7.56
N LEU A 83 13.13 -33.35 6.48
CA LEU A 83 13.22 -34.39 5.46
C LEU A 83 14.28 -35.47 5.75
N LYS A 84 15.11 -35.25 6.77
CA LYS A 84 16.28 -36.10 7.11
C LYS A 84 17.24 -36.26 5.93
N VAL A 85 17.52 -35.15 5.24
CA VAL A 85 18.51 -35.05 4.16
C VAL A 85 19.53 -33.96 4.51
N GLY A 86 20.71 -34.00 3.91
CA GLY A 86 21.69 -32.94 4.11
C GLY A 86 21.42 -31.71 3.24
N VAL A 87 21.78 -30.53 3.74
CA VAL A 87 21.59 -29.23 3.04
C VAL A 87 22.36 -29.17 1.72
N GLU A 88 23.47 -29.90 1.61
CA GLU A 88 24.30 -30.02 0.42
C GLU A 88 23.56 -30.64 -0.77
N SER A 89 22.47 -31.39 -0.51
CA SER A 89 21.59 -31.91 -1.56
C SER A 89 20.96 -30.78 -2.40
N TRP A 90 20.91 -29.55 -1.88
CA TRP A 90 20.44 -28.39 -2.65
C TRP A 90 21.35 -28.09 -3.84
N ASN A 91 22.66 -28.36 -3.75
CA ASN A 91 23.61 -28.08 -4.84
C ASN A 91 23.34 -28.92 -6.10
N GLU A 92 22.68 -30.07 -5.94
CA GLU A 92 22.27 -30.94 -7.04
C GLU A 92 20.86 -30.61 -7.55
N TYR A 93 20.10 -29.76 -6.84
CA TYR A 93 18.72 -29.47 -7.18
C TYR A 93 18.60 -28.48 -8.35
N GLY A 94 17.81 -28.87 -9.35
CA GLY A 94 17.41 -27.95 -10.41
C GLY A 94 18.56 -27.55 -11.35
N GLN A 95 19.59 -28.39 -11.46
CA GLN A 95 20.66 -28.29 -12.47
C GLN A 95 20.09 -28.18 -13.91
N ARG A 96 18.88 -28.72 -14.13
CA ARG A 96 18.07 -28.50 -15.33
C ARG A 96 16.91 -27.58 -14.98
N GLU A 97 16.78 -26.46 -15.69
CA GLU A 97 15.69 -25.50 -15.48
C GLU A 97 14.30 -26.16 -15.58
N GLN A 98 14.17 -27.16 -16.46
CA GLN A 98 12.96 -27.95 -16.66
C GLN A 98 12.42 -28.55 -15.35
N THR A 99 13.28 -29.10 -14.51
CA THR A 99 12.87 -29.73 -13.24
C THR A 99 12.24 -28.72 -12.29
N ARG A 100 12.77 -27.49 -12.21
CA ARG A 100 12.18 -26.43 -11.38
C ARG A 100 10.81 -26.00 -11.90
N ARG A 101 10.66 -25.87 -13.22
CA ARG A 101 9.38 -25.51 -13.85
C ARG A 101 8.32 -26.60 -13.65
N GLU A 102 8.70 -27.87 -13.81
CA GLU A 102 7.82 -29.03 -13.55
C GLU A 102 7.36 -29.06 -12.09
N HIS A 103 8.29 -28.92 -11.14
CA HIS A 103 7.95 -28.86 -9.71
C HIS A 103 7.03 -27.69 -9.39
N LEU A 104 7.27 -26.50 -9.96
CA LEU A 104 6.41 -25.34 -9.75
C LEU A 104 4.99 -25.57 -10.30
N SER A 105 4.85 -26.24 -11.45
CA SER A 105 3.54 -26.60 -12.01
C SER A 105 2.80 -27.63 -11.14
N GLU A 106 3.54 -28.61 -10.62
CA GLU A 106 2.99 -29.61 -9.69
C GLU A 106 2.58 -28.98 -8.36
N LEU A 107 3.39 -28.08 -7.79
CA LEU A 107 3.07 -27.33 -6.58
C LEU A 107 1.77 -26.51 -6.74
N GLN A 108 1.61 -25.84 -7.88
CA GLN A 108 0.38 -25.11 -8.20
C GLN A 108 -0.84 -26.02 -8.26
N THR A 109 -0.69 -27.20 -8.87
CA THR A 109 -1.78 -28.16 -9.04
C THR A 109 -2.18 -28.80 -7.71
N VAL A 110 -1.20 -29.29 -6.95
CA VAL A 110 -1.44 -30.09 -5.73
C VAL A 110 -1.82 -29.21 -4.54
N PHE A 111 -1.22 -28.03 -4.39
CA PHE A 111 -1.47 -27.13 -3.26
C PHE A 111 -2.39 -25.95 -3.61
N GLY A 112 -2.88 -25.87 -4.86
CA GLY A 112 -3.84 -24.86 -5.29
C GLY A 112 -3.27 -23.46 -5.43
N PHE A 113 -1.95 -23.32 -5.61
CA PHE A 113 -1.36 -22.02 -5.90
C PHE A 113 -1.74 -21.54 -7.30
N ARG A 114 -2.11 -20.27 -7.43
CA ARG A 114 -2.57 -19.68 -8.69
C ARG A 114 -1.69 -18.49 -9.09
N PRO A 115 -1.37 -18.31 -10.37
CA PRO A 115 -0.63 -17.14 -10.81
C PRO A 115 -1.46 -15.86 -10.61
N PHE A 116 -0.79 -14.75 -10.34
CA PHE A 116 -1.43 -13.44 -10.34
C PHE A 116 -1.91 -13.05 -11.75
N THR A 117 -3.08 -12.44 -11.85
CA THR A 117 -3.71 -12.10 -13.14
C THR A 117 -4.29 -10.69 -13.11
N MET A 118 -4.68 -10.17 -14.27
CA MET A 118 -5.39 -8.89 -14.36
C MET A 118 -6.77 -8.90 -13.67
N SER A 119 -7.39 -10.07 -13.49
CA SER A 119 -8.60 -10.17 -12.67
C SER A 119 -8.28 -9.90 -11.20
N HIS A 120 -7.22 -10.54 -10.67
CA HIS A 120 -6.74 -10.30 -9.31
C HIS A 120 -6.33 -8.84 -9.12
N TYR A 121 -5.66 -8.23 -10.09
CA TYR A 121 -5.29 -6.80 -10.03
C TYR A 121 -6.52 -5.89 -9.90
N ARG A 122 -7.57 -6.11 -10.71
CA ARG A 122 -8.79 -5.29 -10.65
C ARG A 122 -9.51 -5.43 -9.31
N GLN A 123 -9.63 -6.65 -8.79
CA GLN A 123 -10.23 -6.92 -7.48
C GLN A 123 -9.40 -6.30 -6.35
N ALA A 124 -8.07 -6.39 -6.43
CA ALA A 124 -7.15 -5.76 -5.49
C ALA A 124 -7.35 -4.25 -5.43
N VAL A 125 -7.39 -3.55 -6.57
CA VAL A 125 -7.59 -2.10 -6.61
C VAL A 125 -8.95 -1.72 -5.99
N GLN A 126 -10.02 -2.48 -6.27
CA GLN A 126 -11.33 -2.22 -5.67
C GLN A 126 -11.29 -2.37 -4.14
N MET A 127 -10.78 -3.49 -3.64
CA MET A 127 -10.65 -3.75 -2.20
C MET A 127 -9.78 -2.71 -1.51
N LEU A 128 -8.63 -2.37 -2.10
CA LEU A 128 -7.73 -1.36 -1.56
C LEU A 128 -8.31 0.05 -1.61
N THR A 129 -9.23 0.36 -2.53
CA THR A 129 -9.86 1.69 -2.60
C THR A 129 -10.64 1.97 -1.32
N GLU A 130 -11.35 0.98 -0.78
CA GLU A 130 -12.10 1.14 0.49
C GLU A 130 -11.16 1.36 1.68
N LEU A 131 -10.03 0.65 1.73
CA LEU A 131 -8.99 0.91 2.74
C LEU A 131 -8.34 2.30 2.54
N ALA A 132 -8.16 2.70 1.28
CA ALA A 132 -7.55 3.97 0.91
C ALA A 132 -8.41 5.19 1.28
N MET A 133 -9.73 5.00 1.47
CA MET A 133 -10.61 6.02 2.03
C MET A 133 -10.25 6.39 3.49
N GLN A 134 -9.49 5.55 4.19
CA GLN A 134 -9.13 5.74 5.60
C GLN A 134 -7.64 6.10 5.79
N THR A 135 -6.77 5.60 4.91
CA THR A 135 -5.31 5.79 4.96
C THR A 135 -4.71 5.85 3.56
N ASP A 136 -3.64 6.61 3.36
CA ASP A 136 -2.84 6.52 2.12
C ASP A 136 -1.38 6.14 2.38
N LYS A 137 -1.12 5.54 3.54
CA LYS A 137 0.19 4.95 3.84
C LYS A 137 0.41 3.76 2.92
N GLY A 138 1.32 3.89 1.96
CA GLY A 138 1.58 2.86 0.94
C GLY A 138 1.86 1.47 1.53
N ILE A 139 2.65 1.40 2.61
CA ILE A 139 2.96 0.14 3.29
C ILE A 139 1.71 -0.57 3.80
N VAL A 140 0.73 0.15 4.36
CA VAL A 140 -0.50 -0.43 4.89
C VAL A 140 -1.32 -1.08 3.77
N LEU A 141 -1.43 -0.41 2.61
CA LEU A 141 -2.13 -0.95 1.45
C LEU A 141 -1.38 -2.16 0.85
N ALA A 142 -0.06 -2.06 0.73
CA ALA A 142 0.76 -3.12 0.16
C ALA A 142 0.72 -4.39 1.04
N SER A 143 0.84 -4.25 2.37
CA SER A 143 0.71 -5.35 3.32
C SER A 143 -0.68 -5.97 3.28
N ALA A 144 -1.74 -5.16 3.19
CA ALA A 144 -3.11 -5.65 3.07
C ALA A 144 -3.32 -6.47 1.80
N LEU A 145 -2.79 -6.00 0.66
CA LEU A 145 -2.85 -6.71 -0.61
C LEU A 145 -2.09 -8.03 -0.56
N ILE A 146 -0.85 -8.02 -0.09
CA ILE A 146 -0.02 -9.23 0.04
C ILE A 146 -0.71 -10.26 0.93
N GLY A 147 -1.24 -9.84 2.08
CA GLY A 147 -2.00 -10.72 2.96
C GLY A 147 -3.26 -11.29 2.31
N HIS A 148 -3.97 -10.48 1.51
CA HIS A 148 -5.15 -10.94 0.77
C HIS A 148 -4.81 -11.98 -0.29
N LEU A 149 -3.76 -11.75 -1.09
CA LEU A 149 -3.32 -12.69 -2.13
C LEU A 149 -2.86 -14.02 -1.54
N ARG A 150 -2.08 -13.99 -0.45
CA ARG A 150 -1.64 -15.20 0.26
C ARG A 150 -2.83 -16.03 0.77
N ARG A 151 -3.83 -15.38 1.38
CA ARG A 151 -5.06 -16.08 1.85
C ARG A 151 -5.85 -16.76 0.73
N GLN A 152 -5.69 -16.29 -0.51
CA GLN A 152 -6.33 -16.86 -1.70
C GLN A 152 -5.41 -17.84 -2.46
N SER A 153 -4.25 -18.18 -1.90
CA SER A 153 -3.19 -18.96 -2.57
C SER A 153 -2.79 -18.37 -3.92
N VAL A 154 -2.83 -17.04 -4.07
CA VAL A 154 -2.34 -16.36 -5.28
C VAL A 154 -0.86 -16.07 -5.07
N ILE A 155 -0.03 -16.57 -5.99
CA ILE A 155 1.40 -16.27 -6.04
C ILE A 155 1.56 -14.77 -6.21
N LEU A 156 2.34 -14.14 -5.33
CA LEU A 156 2.51 -12.71 -5.33
C LEU A 156 3.13 -12.25 -6.66
N PRO A 157 2.60 -11.16 -7.26
CA PRO A 157 3.27 -10.54 -8.39
C PRO A 157 4.54 -9.82 -7.91
N ALA A 158 5.36 -9.36 -8.87
CA ALA A 158 6.44 -8.45 -8.56
C ALA A 158 5.93 -7.23 -7.76
N LEU A 159 6.76 -6.74 -6.83
CA LEU A 159 6.38 -5.65 -5.91
C LEU A 159 5.93 -4.37 -6.65
N ASN A 160 6.47 -4.11 -7.85
CA ASN A 160 6.03 -2.99 -8.68
C ASN A 160 4.53 -3.06 -9.06
N ALA A 161 3.93 -4.25 -9.18
CA ALA A 161 2.51 -4.42 -9.43
C ALA A 161 1.69 -4.17 -8.16
N VAL A 162 2.19 -4.60 -6.99
CA VAL A 162 1.60 -4.32 -5.68
C VAL A 162 1.56 -2.81 -5.43
N GLU A 163 2.67 -2.12 -5.69
CA GLU A 163 2.78 -0.67 -5.57
C GLU A 163 1.85 0.06 -6.52
N ARG A 164 1.75 -0.42 -7.77
CA ARG A 164 0.85 0.17 -8.77
C ARG A 164 -0.60 0.04 -8.37
N ALA A 165 -1.03 -1.13 -7.91
CA ALA A 165 -2.40 -1.36 -7.43
C ALA A 165 -2.72 -0.45 -6.23
N SER A 166 -1.79 -0.33 -5.30
CA SER A 166 -1.93 0.51 -4.11
C SER A 166 -1.98 2.01 -4.47
N ALA A 167 -1.11 2.48 -5.36
CA ALA A 167 -1.11 3.87 -5.83
C ALA A 167 -2.39 4.21 -6.60
N GLU A 168 -2.87 3.29 -7.44
CA GLU A 168 -4.14 3.45 -8.16
C GLU A 168 -5.33 3.53 -7.20
N ALA A 169 -5.37 2.67 -6.19
CA ALA A 169 -6.38 2.71 -5.14
C ALA A 169 -6.39 4.05 -4.37
N ILE A 170 -5.21 4.58 -4.03
CA ILE A 170 -5.07 5.90 -3.40
C ILE A 170 -5.63 7.00 -4.32
N THR A 171 -5.30 6.96 -5.62
CA THR A 171 -5.84 7.94 -6.58
C THR A 171 -7.37 7.85 -6.67
N ARG A 172 -7.95 6.65 -6.69
CA ARG A 172 -9.41 6.46 -6.71
C ARG A 172 -10.06 6.96 -5.43
N ALA A 173 -9.48 6.66 -4.27
CA ALA A 173 -9.98 7.13 -2.98
C ALA A 173 -9.88 8.65 -2.86
N ASN A 174 -8.79 9.27 -3.30
CA ASN A 174 -8.66 10.74 -3.32
C ASN A 174 -9.76 11.38 -4.17
N ARG A 175 -10.06 10.84 -5.35
CA ARG A 175 -11.17 11.33 -6.17
C ARG A 175 -12.50 11.25 -5.42
N ARG A 176 -12.82 10.09 -4.84
CA ARG A 176 -14.06 9.92 -4.04
C ARG A 176 -14.15 10.86 -2.84
N ILE A 177 -13.02 11.10 -2.16
CA ILE A 177 -12.93 12.05 -1.04
C ILE A 177 -13.21 13.47 -1.52
N TYR A 178 -12.62 13.87 -2.65
CA TYR A 178 -12.85 15.21 -3.21
C TYR A 178 -14.30 15.38 -3.67
N ASP A 179 -14.86 14.38 -4.36
CA ASP A 179 -16.25 14.38 -4.79
C ASP A 179 -17.19 14.50 -3.57
N ALA A 180 -16.97 13.72 -2.52
CA ALA A 180 -17.78 13.76 -1.30
C ALA A 180 -17.70 15.11 -0.56
N LEU A 181 -16.56 15.79 -0.60
CA LEU A 181 -16.42 17.14 -0.04
C LEU A 181 -17.01 18.23 -0.95
N ALA A 182 -17.03 18.03 -2.26
CA ALA A 182 -17.49 19.03 -3.23
C ALA A 182 -18.99 18.93 -3.53
N GLU A 183 -19.59 17.75 -3.39
CA GLU A 183 -21.00 17.47 -3.70
C GLU A 183 -21.98 18.33 -2.90
N PRO A 184 -21.81 18.57 -1.58
CA PRO A 184 -22.71 19.43 -0.81
C PRO A 184 -22.55 20.93 -1.11
N LEU A 185 -21.54 21.34 -1.89
CA LEU A 185 -21.24 22.75 -2.14
C LEU A 185 -22.12 23.30 -3.27
N ALA A 186 -23.02 24.23 -2.94
CA ALA A 186 -23.70 25.07 -3.90
C ALA A 186 -22.72 25.99 -4.66
N ASP A 187 -23.13 26.49 -5.83
CA ASP A 187 -22.32 27.43 -6.64
C ASP A 187 -21.94 28.71 -5.90
N ALA A 188 -22.73 29.12 -4.90
CA ALA A 188 -22.39 30.22 -4.02
C ALA A 188 -21.18 29.90 -3.13
N HIS A 189 -21.12 28.69 -2.54
CA HIS A 189 -19.97 28.25 -1.74
C HIS A 189 -18.70 28.16 -2.59
N ARG A 190 -18.82 27.58 -3.80
CA ARG A 190 -17.70 27.45 -4.75
C ARG A 190 -17.12 28.82 -5.13
N ARG A 191 -17.98 29.77 -5.52
CA ARG A 191 -17.58 31.15 -5.82
C ARG A 191 -16.90 31.84 -4.63
N ARG A 192 -17.45 31.70 -3.42
CA ARG A 192 -16.84 32.29 -2.20
C ARG A 192 -15.46 31.68 -1.91
N LEU A 193 -15.28 30.37 -2.12
CA LEU A 193 -13.98 29.71 -1.99
C LEU A 193 -12.99 30.19 -3.06
N ASP A 194 -13.42 30.36 -4.31
CA ASP A 194 -12.58 30.89 -5.40
C ASP A 194 -12.19 32.36 -5.16
N ASP A 195 -13.11 33.17 -4.61
CA ASP A 195 -12.86 34.55 -4.24
C ASP A 195 -11.76 34.68 -3.18
N LEU A 196 -11.53 33.63 -2.37
CA LEU A 196 -10.39 33.61 -1.44
C LEU A 196 -9.04 33.68 -2.16
N LEU A 197 -8.96 33.22 -3.40
CA LEU A 197 -7.73 33.24 -4.20
C LEU A 197 -7.47 34.60 -4.85
N LYS A 198 -8.45 35.50 -4.87
CA LYS A 198 -8.32 36.85 -5.44
C LYS A 198 -7.60 37.80 -4.47
N ARG A 199 -7.01 38.87 -5.02
CA ARG A 199 -6.41 39.96 -4.22
C ARG A 199 -7.50 40.69 -3.43
N ARG A 200 -7.19 41.09 -2.20
CA ARG A 200 -8.07 41.98 -1.42
C ARG A 200 -8.05 43.37 -2.02
N ASP A 201 -9.18 44.07 -1.90
CA ASP A 201 -9.29 45.47 -2.30
C ASP A 201 -8.25 46.28 -1.52
N ASN A 202 -7.44 47.06 -2.24
CA ASN A 202 -6.37 47.91 -1.72
C ASN A 202 -5.18 47.18 -1.03
N GLY A 203 -5.06 45.86 -1.19
CA GLY A 203 -4.01 45.05 -0.56
C GLY A 203 -3.03 44.40 -1.54
N LYS A 204 -1.81 44.10 -1.07
CA LYS A 204 -0.83 43.26 -1.81
C LYS A 204 -1.06 41.75 -1.63
N THR A 205 -1.99 41.35 -0.75
CA THR A 205 -2.24 39.94 -0.39
C THR A 205 -3.61 39.46 -0.88
N THR A 206 -3.76 38.15 -1.06
CA THR A 206 -5.06 37.53 -1.33
C THR A 206 -5.89 37.41 -0.05
N TRP A 207 -7.20 37.21 -0.20
CA TRP A 207 -8.09 36.92 0.93
C TRP A 207 -7.61 35.71 1.74
N LEU A 208 -7.25 34.61 1.07
CA LEU A 208 -6.70 33.41 1.72
C LEU A 208 -5.39 33.68 2.47
N ALA A 209 -4.47 34.43 1.85
CA ALA A 209 -3.19 34.76 2.48
C ALA A 209 -3.38 35.59 3.75
N TRP A 210 -4.33 36.54 3.73
CA TRP A 210 -4.68 37.32 4.92
C TRP A 210 -5.36 36.48 6.00
N LEU A 211 -6.28 35.58 5.65
CA LEU A 211 -6.92 34.67 6.61
C LEU A 211 -5.92 33.73 7.30
N ARG A 212 -4.85 33.33 6.62
CA ARG A 212 -3.79 32.45 7.14
C ARG A 212 -2.73 33.16 7.99
N GLN A 213 -2.74 34.50 8.08
CA GLN A 213 -1.74 35.23 8.86
C GLN A 213 -1.83 34.89 10.35
N SER A 214 -0.69 34.66 10.98
CA SER A 214 -0.62 34.46 12.43
C SER A 214 -1.20 35.67 13.20
N PRO A 215 -1.81 35.43 14.37
CA PRO A 215 -2.20 36.51 15.29
C PRO A 215 -1.03 37.41 15.65
N ALA A 216 -1.29 38.71 15.72
CA ALA A 216 -0.34 39.70 16.22
C ALA A 216 -0.50 39.90 17.74
N LYS A 217 0.31 40.80 18.33
CA LYS A 217 0.24 41.08 19.78
C LYS A 217 -1.18 41.50 20.20
N PRO A 218 -1.73 40.99 21.30
CA PRO A 218 -3.10 41.29 21.70
C PRO A 218 -3.25 42.78 22.04
N ASN A 219 -4.04 43.51 21.24
CA ASN A 219 -4.47 44.88 21.50
C ASN A 219 -5.80 45.15 20.78
N SER A 220 -6.48 46.25 21.10
CA SER A 220 -7.81 46.55 20.57
C SER A 220 -7.87 46.57 19.04
N ARG A 221 -6.83 47.04 18.37
CA ARG A 221 -6.74 47.05 16.91
C ARG A 221 -6.68 45.63 16.34
N HIS A 222 -5.78 44.78 16.83
CA HIS A 222 -5.67 43.40 16.35
C HIS A 222 -6.88 42.55 16.73
N MET A 223 -7.57 42.86 17.84
CA MET A 223 -8.84 42.23 18.19
C MET A 223 -9.92 42.51 17.14
N LEU A 224 -10.03 43.75 16.65
CA LEU A 224 -10.94 44.08 15.55
C LEU A 224 -10.58 43.34 14.26
N GLU A 225 -9.29 43.26 13.91
CA GLU A 225 -8.82 42.50 12.75
C GLU A 225 -9.16 40.99 12.88
N HIS A 226 -9.06 40.42 14.08
CA HIS A 226 -9.47 39.04 14.34
C HIS A 226 -10.98 38.82 14.20
N ILE A 227 -11.80 39.78 14.64
CA ILE A 227 -13.25 39.76 14.43
C ILE A 227 -13.57 39.82 12.93
N GLU A 228 -12.88 40.65 12.16
CA GLU A 228 -13.04 40.69 10.70
C GLU A 228 -12.68 39.36 10.04
N ARG A 229 -11.59 38.71 10.46
CA ARG A 229 -11.23 37.37 9.96
C ARG A 229 -12.28 36.33 10.30
N LEU A 230 -12.83 36.36 11.52
CA LEU A 230 -13.90 35.45 11.93
C LEU A 230 -15.16 35.68 11.08
N LYS A 231 -15.56 36.94 10.86
CA LYS A 231 -16.69 37.28 9.99
C LYS A 231 -16.48 36.80 8.56
N ALA A 232 -15.26 36.96 8.02
CA ALA A 232 -14.93 36.47 6.68
C ALA A 232 -14.97 34.93 6.60
N TRP A 233 -14.51 34.21 7.62
CA TRP A 233 -14.66 32.76 7.72
C TRP A 233 -16.12 32.32 7.78
N GLN A 234 -16.93 32.98 8.62
CA GLN A 234 -18.36 32.69 8.75
C GLN A 234 -19.12 32.99 7.45
N ALA A 235 -18.73 34.02 6.71
CA ALA A 235 -19.36 34.39 5.44
C ALA A 235 -19.14 33.35 4.32
N LEU A 236 -18.16 32.44 4.46
CA LEU A 236 -18.04 31.30 3.55
C LEU A 236 -19.28 30.41 3.61
N ASP A 237 -19.90 30.29 4.80
CA ASP A 237 -21.16 29.59 5.03
C ASP A 237 -21.13 28.15 4.52
N LEU A 238 -20.02 27.44 4.79
CA LEU A 238 -19.87 26.07 4.31
C LEU A 238 -20.91 25.15 4.98
N PRO A 239 -21.41 24.12 4.27
CA PRO A 239 -22.37 23.18 4.83
C PRO A 239 -21.91 22.60 6.16
N THR A 240 -22.80 22.63 7.17
CA THR A 240 -22.48 22.10 8.50
C THR A 240 -22.25 20.59 8.42
N GLY A 241 -21.14 20.10 9.01
CA GLY A 241 -20.83 18.68 9.05
C GLY A 241 -20.12 18.13 7.80
N ILE A 242 -19.76 18.98 6.84
CA ILE A 242 -18.97 18.61 5.65
C ILE A 242 -17.68 17.88 6.01
N GLU A 243 -17.07 18.23 7.14
CA GLU A 243 -15.85 17.62 7.67
C GLU A 243 -16.03 16.15 8.10
N ARG A 244 -17.28 15.72 8.34
CA ARG A 244 -17.62 14.37 8.80
C ARG A 244 -17.93 13.40 7.67
N LEU A 245 -18.03 13.90 6.44
CA LEU A 245 -18.30 13.08 5.25
C LEU A 245 -17.11 12.20 4.85
N VAL A 246 -15.91 12.52 5.34
CA VAL A 246 -14.69 11.81 5.01
C VAL A 246 -13.92 11.45 6.28
N HIS A 247 -13.07 10.44 6.21
CA HIS A 247 -12.28 10.00 7.36
C HIS A 247 -11.35 11.13 7.85
N GLN A 248 -11.35 11.40 9.15
CA GLN A 248 -10.66 12.55 9.75
C GLN A 248 -9.15 12.61 9.41
N ASN A 249 -8.45 11.46 9.42
CA ASN A 249 -7.03 11.41 9.03
C ASN A 249 -6.77 11.85 7.59
N ARG A 250 -7.69 11.55 6.66
CA ARG A 250 -7.60 12.00 5.27
C ARG A 250 -7.82 13.50 5.19
N LEU A 251 -8.86 14.01 5.86
CA LEU A 251 -9.17 15.43 5.90
C LEU A 251 -7.99 16.26 6.45
N LEU A 252 -7.43 15.85 7.59
CA LEU A 252 -6.28 16.52 8.20
C LEU A 252 -5.05 16.51 7.29
N LYS A 253 -4.84 15.43 6.54
CA LYS A 253 -3.76 15.36 5.56
C LYS A 253 -3.99 16.34 4.41
N ILE A 254 -5.18 16.34 3.81
CA ILE A 254 -5.53 17.26 2.71
C ILE A 254 -5.43 18.72 3.20
N ALA A 255 -5.90 19.01 4.41
CA ALA A 255 -5.77 20.34 5.02
C ALA A 255 -4.30 20.75 5.20
N ARG A 256 -3.43 19.83 5.60
CA ARG A 256 -1.97 20.08 5.72
C ARG A 256 -1.33 20.34 4.36
N GLU A 257 -1.65 19.52 3.35
CA GLU A 257 -1.14 19.69 1.98
C GLU A 257 -1.60 21.04 1.40
N GLY A 258 -2.90 21.35 1.50
CA GLY A 258 -3.44 22.64 1.06
C GLY A 258 -2.90 23.83 1.86
N GLY A 259 -2.57 23.63 3.14
CA GLY A 259 -1.92 24.64 3.99
C GLY A 259 -0.52 25.02 3.53
N GLN A 260 0.20 24.09 2.88
CA GLN A 260 1.54 24.32 2.32
C GLN A 260 1.50 24.93 0.90
N MET A 261 0.35 24.90 0.23
CA MET A 261 0.18 25.47 -1.10
C MET A 261 -0.04 26.99 -1.04
N THR A 262 0.56 27.72 -1.98
CA THR A 262 0.28 29.15 -2.16
C THR A 262 -1.08 29.33 -2.85
N PRO A 263 -1.71 30.52 -2.77
CA PRO A 263 -2.91 30.82 -3.55
C PRO A 263 -2.71 30.60 -5.06
N ALA A 264 -1.51 30.83 -5.59
CA ALA A 264 -1.17 30.59 -6.99
C ALA A 264 -1.09 29.10 -7.33
N ASP A 265 -0.65 28.24 -6.39
CA ASP A 265 -0.66 26.79 -6.59
C ASP A 265 -2.09 26.25 -6.57
N LEU A 266 -2.92 26.73 -5.64
CA LEU A 266 -4.33 26.36 -5.56
C LEU A 266 -5.11 26.80 -6.79
N ALA A 267 -4.84 28.00 -7.33
CA ALA A 267 -5.49 28.48 -8.56
C ALA A 267 -5.20 27.60 -9.78
N LYS A 268 -4.05 26.90 -9.82
CA LYS A 268 -3.73 25.94 -10.89
C LYS A 268 -4.51 24.64 -10.79
N LEU A 269 -5.11 24.35 -9.63
CA LEU A 269 -5.97 23.19 -9.40
C LEU A 269 -7.44 23.48 -9.78
N GLY A 270 -7.75 24.68 -10.26
CA GLY A 270 -9.11 25.18 -10.49
C GLY A 270 -10.00 24.26 -11.34
N PHE A 271 -11.28 24.25 -10.97
CA PHE A 271 -12.39 23.46 -11.51
C PHE A 271 -12.75 23.81 -12.96
#